data_AF-A0AAW0R5K7-F1
#
_entry.id   AF-A0AAW0R5K7-F1
#
_cell.length_a   1.000
_cell.length_b   1.000
_cell.length_c   1.000
_cell.angle_alpha   90.00
_cell.angle_beta   90.00
_cell.angle_gamma   90.00
#
_symmetry.space_group_name_H-M   'P 1'
#
loop_
_entity.id
_entity.type
_entity.pdbx_description
1 polymer ?
#
loop_
_entity_poly.entity_id
_entity_poly.type
_entity_poly.pdbx_seq_one_letter_code
_entity_poly.pdbx_strand_id
1 'polypeptide(L)'
;MLMSSTPICYSTDFIPKLTTTFDTSDFRRFIGGLEYLDLKILGFEDDENQPCPLTYPGYAMFLRECLNDIFHHMHALQHLKIHASCHAPLGWAGQWYNPLPLEPEYCPALRSLTLAYCFVGSDLVDFIGSHAQVLTSLDIADCVCAADDTEGAGMDWAQFFDQVYESKPVLTKLVAGNPDVMITGCLKEVEVIPEQICVLYSDRVTDDQREAIISKIQEWKDPLENIRQALKGTCMLTRSYVDDENGTFRISREQTLEQHNRDREAQAYHRLINVVRQNAAFVQVGRLSLDG
;
A
#
# COMPACT_ATOMS: atom_id res chain seq x y z
N MET A 1 7.67 24.24 39.37
CA MET A 1 6.94 23.16 38.66
C MET A 1 6.52 23.75 37.32
N LEU A 2 7.40 23.67 36.31
CA LEU A 2 7.14 24.19 34.97
C LEU A 2 7.01 22.97 34.05
N MET A 3 5.78 22.61 33.71
CA MET A 3 5.53 21.72 32.59
C MET A 3 5.69 22.53 31.32
N SER A 4 6.87 22.43 30.73
CA SER A 4 7.11 22.81 29.33
C SER A 4 6.57 21.66 28.48
N SER A 5 5.29 21.73 28.13
CA SER A 5 4.75 21.04 26.96
C SER A 5 5.42 21.67 25.73
N THR A 6 6.34 20.96 25.11
CA THR A 6 6.75 21.25 23.73
C THR A 6 5.49 21.18 22.86
N PRO A 7 5.19 22.20 22.04
CA PRO A 7 4.10 22.11 21.09
C PRO A 7 4.46 21.03 20.06
N ILE A 8 3.64 19.99 19.96
CA ILE A 8 3.63 19.13 18.79
C ILE A 8 3.36 20.06 17.60
N CYS A 9 4.22 19.98 16.59
CA CYS A 9 4.23 20.90 15.46
C CYS A 9 2.96 20.67 14.61
N TYR A 10 1.91 21.47 14.85
CA TYR A 10 0.75 21.55 13.97
C TYR A 10 1.19 22.15 12.64
N SER A 11 1.57 21.31 11.68
CA SER A 11 1.96 21.79 10.37
C SER A 11 0.81 21.59 9.40
N THR A 12 -0.07 22.60 9.34
CA THR A 12 -0.87 22.87 8.13
C THR A 12 0.03 23.17 6.91
N ASP A 13 1.35 23.25 7.10
CA ASP A 13 2.35 23.35 6.02
C ASP A 13 2.59 22.01 5.31
N PHE A 14 2.09 20.88 5.82
CA PHE A 14 2.18 19.57 5.16
C PHE A 14 0.94 19.17 4.36
N ILE A 15 -0.18 19.90 4.46
CA ILE A 15 -1.33 19.65 3.59
C ILE A 15 -0.99 20.23 2.22
N PRO A 16 -0.90 19.40 1.16
CA PRO A 16 -0.62 19.91 -0.18
C PRO A 16 -1.65 20.97 -0.55
N LYS A 17 -1.17 22.20 -0.79
CA LYS A 17 -2.04 23.29 -1.23
C LYS A 17 -2.16 23.22 -2.73
N LEU A 18 -3.39 23.17 -3.22
CA LEU A 18 -3.67 23.36 -4.63
C LEU A 18 -3.06 24.70 -5.07
N THR A 19 -2.21 24.64 -6.09
CA THR A 19 -1.63 25.82 -6.72
C THR A 19 -2.12 25.88 -8.16
N THR A 20 -2.41 27.08 -8.64
CA THR A 20 -2.78 27.33 -10.04
C THR A 20 -1.70 26.90 -11.02
N THR A 21 -0.48 26.62 -10.54
CA THR A 21 0.61 26.05 -11.34
C THR A 21 0.19 24.72 -11.97
N PHE A 22 -0.59 23.89 -11.26
CA PHE A 22 -1.04 22.59 -11.75
C PHE A 22 -1.95 22.70 -12.99
N ASP A 23 -2.66 23.81 -13.12
CA ASP A 23 -3.55 24.08 -14.27
C ASP A 23 -2.81 24.62 -15.49
N THR A 24 -1.51 24.91 -15.38
CA THR A 24 -0.75 25.52 -16.48
C THR A 24 -0.39 24.49 -17.55
N SER A 25 -0.40 24.93 -18.81
CA SER A 25 0.05 24.10 -19.95
C SER A 25 1.50 23.65 -19.80
N ASP A 26 2.34 24.50 -19.22
CA ASP A 26 3.76 24.22 -19.03
C ASP A 26 3.98 23.11 -18.01
N PHE A 27 3.25 23.14 -16.89
CA PHE A 27 3.28 22.07 -15.90
C PHE A 27 2.76 20.76 -16.50
N ARG A 28 1.62 20.78 -17.19
CA ARG A 28 1.04 19.60 -17.87
C ARG A 28 1.98 19.00 -18.90
N ARG A 29 2.66 19.85 -19.69
CA ARG A 29 3.69 19.42 -20.64
C ARG A 29 4.89 18.80 -19.93
N PHE A 30 5.31 19.38 -18.80
CA PHE A 30 6.40 18.85 -17.99
C PHE A 30 6.06 17.46 -17.44
N ILE A 31 4.93 17.30 -16.75
CA ILE A 31 4.54 16.00 -16.17
C ILE A 31 4.23 14.95 -17.24
N GLY A 32 3.70 15.37 -18.39
CA GLY A 32 3.39 14.47 -19.50
C GLY A 32 4.63 13.84 -20.15
N GLY A 33 5.83 14.38 -19.90
CA GLY A 33 7.10 13.81 -20.32
C GLY A 33 7.79 12.94 -19.27
N LEU A 34 7.23 12.79 -18.07
CA LEU A 34 7.82 11.96 -17.02
C LEU A 34 7.58 10.48 -17.30
N GLU A 35 8.66 9.70 -17.32
CA GLU A 35 8.60 8.24 -17.50
C GLU A 35 8.55 7.49 -16.17
N TYR A 36 8.91 8.15 -15.06
CA TYR A 36 8.98 7.58 -13.72
C TYR A 36 8.38 8.52 -12.68
N LEU A 37 7.54 7.99 -11.80
CA LEU A 37 7.02 8.68 -10.63
C LEU A 37 7.01 7.77 -9.40
N ASP A 38 7.51 8.28 -8.29
CA ASP A 38 7.40 7.68 -6.96
C ASP A 38 6.70 8.67 -6.03
N LEU A 39 5.45 8.36 -5.69
CA LEU A 39 4.56 9.18 -4.89
C LEU A 39 4.41 8.57 -3.51
N LYS A 40 4.69 9.37 -2.47
CA LYS A 40 4.46 9.00 -1.07
C LYS A 40 3.32 9.82 -0.50
N ILE A 41 2.26 9.13 -0.09
CA ILE A 41 1.09 9.75 0.52
C ILE A 41 1.25 9.61 2.02
N LEU A 42 1.42 10.76 2.67
CA LEU A 42 1.65 10.80 4.10
C LEU A 42 0.31 10.69 4.85
N GLY A 43 0.34 9.97 5.95
CA GLY A 43 -0.74 9.97 6.92
C GLY A 43 -0.10 10.08 8.29
N PHE A 44 -0.74 10.80 9.20
CA PHE A 44 -0.28 10.99 10.56
C PHE A 44 -1.25 10.32 11.53
N GLU A 45 -0.70 9.78 12.61
CA GLU A 45 -1.45 9.14 13.69
C GLU A 45 -2.24 10.19 14.46
N ASP A 46 -3.46 9.82 14.85
CA ASP A 46 -4.36 10.64 15.67
C ASP A 46 -3.96 10.52 17.15
N ASP A 47 -3.83 11.65 17.83
CA ASP A 47 -3.79 11.76 19.27
C ASP A 47 -5.20 11.87 19.88
N GLU A 48 -5.91 10.73 20.05
CA GLU A 48 -7.22 10.51 20.73
C GLU A 48 -8.38 11.54 20.50
N ASN A 49 -8.17 12.61 19.75
CA ASN A 49 -9.04 13.79 19.68
C ASN A 49 -8.94 14.54 18.34
N GLN A 50 -8.21 14.04 17.34
CA GLN A 50 -8.03 14.71 16.06
C GLN A 50 -8.38 13.85 14.85
N PRO A 51 -9.25 14.34 13.97
CA PRO A 51 -9.81 13.47 12.95
C PRO A 51 -8.73 13.07 11.92
N CYS A 52 -8.74 11.79 11.50
CA CYS A 52 -7.80 11.18 10.53
C CYS A 52 -7.47 12.11 9.34
N PRO A 53 -6.25 12.10 8.75
CA PRO A 53 -5.88 12.95 7.61
C PRO A 53 -6.93 13.00 6.49
N LEU A 54 -7.62 11.90 6.24
CA LEU A 54 -8.66 11.77 5.21
C LEU A 54 -9.96 12.53 5.54
N THR A 55 -10.18 12.88 6.81
CA THR A 55 -11.30 13.73 7.25
C THR A 55 -11.08 15.21 6.95
N TYR A 56 -9.82 15.64 6.72
CA TYR A 56 -9.52 17.02 6.37
C TYR A 56 -9.94 17.27 4.92
N PRO A 57 -10.94 18.14 4.66
CA PRO A 57 -11.52 18.29 3.33
C PRO A 57 -10.48 18.67 2.27
N GLY A 58 -9.52 19.53 2.61
CA GLY A 58 -8.45 19.93 1.68
C GLY A 58 -7.51 18.79 1.30
N TYR A 59 -7.19 17.90 2.23
CA TYR A 59 -6.34 16.74 1.97
C TYR A 59 -7.06 15.72 1.10
N ALA A 60 -8.30 15.37 1.45
CA ALA A 60 -9.14 14.48 0.65
C ALA A 60 -9.40 15.05 -0.76
N MET A 61 -9.70 16.36 -0.88
CA MET A 61 -9.83 17.01 -2.18
C MET A 61 -8.54 16.95 -2.99
N PHE A 62 -7.38 17.20 -2.38
CA PHE A 62 -6.10 17.08 -3.09
C PHE A 62 -5.89 15.66 -3.64
N LEU A 63 -6.09 14.63 -2.81
CA LEU A 63 -5.93 13.24 -3.26
C LEU A 63 -6.92 12.86 -4.37
N ARG A 64 -8.17 13.33 -4.28
CA ARG A 64 -9.22 12.99 -5.25
C ARG A 64 -9.17 13.80 -6.54
N GLU A 65 -8.87 15.09 -6.47
CA GLU A 65 -8.97 15.98 -7.64
C GLU A 65 -7.61 16.20 -8.28
N CYS A 66 -6.59 16.52 -7.47
CA CYS A 66 -5.28 16.87 -7.99
C CYS A 66 -4.51 15.67 -8.53
N LEU A 67 -4.50 14.54 -7.79
CA LEU A 67 -3.83 13.35 -8.30
C LEU A 67 -4.49 12.82 -9.57
N ASN A 68 -5.83 12.91 -9.67
CA ASN A 68 -6.55 12.56 -10.88
C ASN A 68 -6.13 13.43 -12.09
N ASP A 69 -6.08 14.76 -11.94
CA ASP A 69 -5.61 15.64 -13.03
C ASP A 69 -4.15 15.38 -13.40
N ILE A 70 -3.29 15.12 -12.40
CA ILE A 70 -1.87 14.80 -12.63
C ILE A 70 -1.74 13.51 -13.45
N PHE A 71 -2.39 12.42 -13.04
CA PHE A 71 -2.30 11.13 -13.74
C PHE A 71 -2.95 11.16 -15.13
N HIS A 72 -4.01 11.93 -15.30
CA HIS A 72 -4.63 12.16 -16.61
C HIS A 72 -3.62 12.69 -17.65
N HIS A 73 -2.68 13.53 -17.23
CA HIS A 73 -1.69 14.17 -18.12
C HIS A 73 -0.38 13.40 -18.27
N MET A 74 -0.15 12.32 -17.51
CA MET A 74 1.10 11.54 -17.49
C MET A 74 1.19 10.50 -18.62
N HIS A 75 1.09 10.92 -19.89
CA HIS A 75 1.02 10.00 -21.03
C HIS A 75 2.29 9.19 -21.30
N ALA A 76 3.47 9.69 -20.93
CA ALA A 76 4.75 9.00 -21.11
C ALA A 76 5.14 8.11 -19.92
N LEU A 77 4.34 8.07 -18.85
CA LEU A 77 4.68 7.39 -17.60
C LEU A 77 4.77 5.87 -17.82
N GLN A 78 5.94 5.30 -17.55
CA GLN A 78 6.22 3.87 -17.68
C GLN A 78 6.30 3.17 -16.33
N HIS A 79 6.70 3.90 -15.28
CA HIS A 79 6.91 3.37 -13.94
C HIS A 79 6.22 4.26 -12.90
N LEU A 80 5.26 3.68 -12.20
CA LEU A 80 4.53 4.35 -11.13
C LEU A 80 4.71 3.57 -9.82
N LYS A 81 5.08 4.30 -8.76
CA LYS A 81 5.00 3.82 -7.38
C LYS A 81 4.09 4.73 -6.58
N ILE A 82 3.14 4.15 -5.86
CA ILE A 82 2.33 4.85 -4.87
C ILE A 82 2.52 4.14 -3.53
N HIS A 83 3.10 4.84 -2.58
CA HIS A 83 3.29 4.38 -1.21
C HIS A 83 2.37 5.20 -0.31
N ALA A 84 1.22 4.63 0.03
CA ALA A 84 0.31 5.23 1.00
C ALA A 84 0.78 4.99 2.44
N SER A 85 0.16 5.68 3.37
CA SER A 85 0.31 5.45 4.81
C SER A 85 -0.88 4.64 5.30
N CYS A 86 -0.70 3.83 6.34
CA CYS A 86 -1.83 3.21 7.05
C CYS A 86 -2.80 4.26 7.62
N HIS A 87 -2.37 5.50 7.85
CA HIS A 87 -3.26 6.58 8.30
C HIS A 87 -3.92 7.35 7.14
N ALA A 88 -3.66 6.96 5.89
CA ALA A 88 -4.26 7.55 4.70
C ALA A 88 -4.31 6.53 3.54
N PRO A 89 -4.98 5.37 3.71
CA PRO A 89 -5.04 4.37 2.66
C PRO A 89 -5.85 4.87 1.46
N LEU A 90 -5.48 4.38 0.26
CA LEU A 90 -6.22 4.62 -0.99
C LEU A 90 -6.91 3.35 -1.48
N GLY A 91 -7.84 3.49 -2.42
CA GLY A 91 -8.45 2.35 -3.15
C GLY A 91 -9.74 1.82 -2.52
N TRP A 92 -10.38 2.60 -1.64
CA TRP A 92 -11.67 2.25 -1.07
C TRP A 92 -12.70 3.33 -1.35
N ALA A 93 -13.97 2.93 -1.44
CA ALA A 93 -15.09 3.83 -1.68
C ALA A 93 -15.88 4.07 -0.38
N GLY A 94 -16.14 5.33 -0.06
CA GLY A 94 -17.02 5.72 1.06
C GLY A 94 -16.71 7.12 1.57
N GLN A 95 -17.45 7.56 2.60
CA GLN A 95 -17.38 8.93 3.09
C GLN A 95 -15.99 9.33 3.62
N TRP A 96 -15.22 8.37 4.13
CA TRP A 96 -13.91 8.58 4.77
C TRP A 96 -12.74 8.09 3.92
N TYR A 97 -12.98 7.83 2.64
CA TYR A 97 -12.03 7.14 1.78
C TYR A 97 -11.76 7.91 0.51
N ASN A 98 -10.55 7.71 -0.01
CA ASN A 98 -10.18 8.17 -1.33
C ASN A 98 -10.03 6.97 -2.25
N PRO A 99 -10.71 6.99 -3.42
CA PRO A 99 -10.46 5.98 -4.44
C PRO A 99 -9.01 6.07 -4.90
N LEU A 100 -8.50 5.00 -5.49
CA LEU A 100 -7.21 5.06 -6.14
C LEU A 100 -7.36 6.01 -7.35
N PRO A 101 -6.50 7.04 -7.51
CA PRO A 101 -6.61 8.01 -8.61
C PRO A 101 -6.09 7.43 -9.94
N LEU A 102 -6.51 6.22 -10.28
CA LEU A 102 -6.06 5.45 -11.44
C LEU A 102 -7.26 5.03 -12.27
N GLU A 103 -7.73 5.94 -13.13
CA GLU A 103 -8.79 5.65 -14.09
C GLU A 103 -8.27 4.82 -15.28
N PRO A 104 -9.10 3.98 -15.92
CA PRO A 104 -8.68 3.06 -16.97
C PRO A 104 -7.91 3.69 -18.15
N GLU A 105 -8.18 4.94 -18.50
CA GLU A 105 -7.53 5.64 -19.62
C GLU A 105 -6.24 6.37 -19.24
N TYR A 106 -5.89 6.41 -17.95
CA TYR A 106 -4.76 7.19 -17.45
C TYR A 106 -3.44 6.43 -17.61
N CYS A 107 -2.33 7.16 -17.78
CA CYS A 107 -0.99 6.58 -17.91
C CYS A 107 -0.87 5.46 -18.97
N PRO A 108 -1.29 5.66 -20.23
CA PRO A 108 -1.38 4.59 -21.24
C PRO A 108 -0.05 3.88 -21.59
N ALA A 109 1.09 4.48 -21.24
CA ALA A 109 2.42 3.90 -21.44
C ALA A 109 2.91 3.05 -20.25
N LEU A 110 2.08 2.86 -19.21
CA LEU A 110 2.51 2.26 -17.95
C LEU A 110 2.88 0.79 -18.10
N ARG A 111 4.12 0.47 -17.72
CA ARG A 111 4.70 -0.88 -17.78
C ARG A 111 4.93 -1.49 -16.41
N SER A 112 5.05 -0.67 -15.38
CA SER A 112 5.34 -1.10 -14.01
C SER A 112 4.50 -0.31 -13.02
N LEU A 113 3.73 -1.02 -12.21
CA LEU A 113 2.95 -0.45 -11.11
C LEU A 113 3.39 -1.07 -9.78
N THR A 114 3.73 -0.23 -8.81
CA THR A 114 3.97 -0.62 -7.41
C THR A 114 3.02 0.13 -6.51
N LEU A 115 2.27 -0.60 -5.69
CA LEU A 115 1.37 -0.04 -4.70
C LEU A 115 1.74 -0.60 -3.32
N ALA A 116 1.71 0.26 -2.31
CA ALA A 116 1.89 -0.12 -0.92
C ALA A 116 0.88 0.60 -0.03
N TYR A 117 0.29 -0.13 0.91
CA TYR A 117 -0.77 0.35 1.81
C TYR A 117 -2.02 0.89 1.09
N CYS A 118 -2.35 0.29 -0.06
CA CYS A 118 -3.59 0.54 -0.78
C CYS A 118 -4.52 -0.68 -0.68
N PHE A 119 -5.82 -0.43 -0.77
CA PHE A 119 -6.83 -1.46 -0.98
C PHE A 119 -6.77 -1.96 -2.42
N VAL A 120 -6.88 -3.28 -2.58
CA VAL A 120 -7.21 -3.89 -3.86
C VAL A 120 -8.73 -3.85 -4.03
N GLY A 121 -9.17 -3.14 -5.06
CA GLY A 121 -10.57 -2.89 -5.36
C GLY A 121 -10.88 -3.06 -6.84
N SER A 122 -12.14 -2.82 -7.19
CA SER A 122 -12.60 -2.87 -8.58
C SER A 122 -11.95 -1.79 -9.44
N ASP A 123 -11.67 -0.61 -8.87
CA ASP A 123 -10.94 0.48 -9.52
C ASP A 123 -9.56 0.01 -10.02
N LEU A 124 -8.79 -0.67 -9.16
CA LEU A 124 -7.51 -1.24 -9.54
C LEU A 124 -7.64 -2.37 -10.57
N VAL A 125 -8.68 -3.19 -10.48
CA VAL A 125 -8.95 -4.24 -11.49
C VAL A 125 -9.23 -3.62 -12.86
N ASP A 126 -10.09 -2.61 -12.93
CA ASP A 126 -10.45 -1.94 -14.18
C ASP A 126 -9.23 -1.23 -14.80
N PHE A 127 -8.40 -0.61 -13.96
CA PHE A 127 -7.13 -0.04 -14.36
C PHE A 127 -6.15 -1.09 -14.90
N ILE A 128 -5.96 -2.21 -14.20
CA ILE A 128 -5.08 -3.30 -14.69
C ILE A 128 -5.66 -3.90 -15.97
N GLY A 129 -6.97 -4.04 -16.08
CA GLY A 129 -7.67 -4.61 -17.24
C GLY A 129 -7.47 -3.78 -18.50
N SER A 130 -7.61 -2.46 -18.41
CA SER A 130 -7.33 -1.52 -19.52
C SER A 130 -5.85 -1.52 -19.92
N HIS A 131 -4.95 -1.82 -18.98
CA HIS A 131 -3.51 -1.90 -19.21
C HIS A 131 -3.00 -3.33 -19.42
N ALA A 132 -3.89 -4.32 -19.58
CA ALA A 132 -3.52 -5.74 -19.56
C ALA A 132 -2.48 -6.11 -20.64
N GLN A 133 -2.45 -5.38 -21.76
CA GLN A 133 -1.54 -5.64 -22.89
C GLN A 133 -0.24 -4.83 -22.85
N VAL A 134 -0.06 -3.93 -21.87
CA VAL A 134 1.12 -3.07 -21.75
C VAL A 134 1.81 -3.20 -20.39
N LEU A 135 1.06 -3.48 -19.32
CA LEU A 135 1.59 -3.63 -17.98
C LEU A 135 2.36 -4.96 -17.87
N THR A 136 3.66 -4.85 -17.58
CA THR A 136 4.58 -6.00 -17.51
C THR A 136 5.00 -6.36 -16.10
N SER A 137 4.84 -5.45 -15.14
CA SER A 137 5.21 -5.64 -13.74
C SER A 137 4.13 -5.07 -12.82
N LEU A 138 3.66 -5.88 -11.87
CA LEU A 138 2.74 -5.50 -10.80
C LEU A 138 3.34 -5.89 -9.45
N ASP A 139 3.43 -4.93 -8.54
CA ASP A 139 3.90 -5.13 -7.18
C ASP A 139 2.87 -4.57 -6.21
N ILE A 140 2.23 -5.46 -5.46
CA ILE A 140 1.16 -5.20 -4.51
C ILE A 140 1.42 -5.95 -3.20
N ALA A 141 2.71 -6.14 -2.86
CA ALA A 141 3.13 -6.91 -1.70
C ALA A 141 2.52 -6.37 -0.39
N ASP A 142 2.47 -5.04 -0.27
CA ASP A 142 2.00 -4.33 0.91
C ASP A 142 0.56 -3.81 0.77
N CYS A 143 -0.20 -4.32 -0.20
CA CYS A 143 -1.60 -4.00 -0.35
C CYS A 143 -2.48 -4.93 0.48
N VAL A 144 -3.76 -4.59 0.57
CA VAL A 144 -4.75 -5.29 1.39
C VAL A 144 -6.09 -5.40 0.68
N CYS A 145 -6.90 -6.38 1.07
CA CYS A 145 -8.29 -6.45 0.66
C CYS A 145 -9.20 -6.17 1.87
N ALA A 146 -10.49 -5.93 1.61
CA ALA A 146 -11.44 -5.81 2.72
C ALA A 146 -11.61 -7.10 3.50
N ALA A 147 -11.81 -6.93 4.79
CA ALA A 147 -12.31 -7.94 5.71
C ALA A 147 -13.79 -8.23 5.44
N ASP A 148 -14.23 -9.47 5.73
CA ASP A 148 -15.58 -9.97 5.36
C ASP A 148 -16.72 -9.18 6.06
N ASP A 149 -16.39 -8.48 7.16
CA ASP A 149 -17.28 -7.68 8.01
C ASP A 149 -17.24 -6.17 7.72
N THR A 150 -16.45 -5.73 6.72
CA THR A 150 -16.37 -4.30 6.39
C THR A 150 -17.62 -3.87 5.60
N GLU A 151 -18.31 -2.81 6.06
CA GLU A 151 -19.43 -2.25 5.30
C GLU A 151 -18.96 -1.70 3.95
N GLY A 152 -19.38 -2.36 2.87
CA GLY A 152 -19.05 -1.97 1.49
C GLY A 152 -18.97 -3.17 0.54
N ALA A 153 -18.99 -2.90 -0.77
CA ALA A 153 -18.77 -3.91 -1.80
C ALA A 153 -17.26 -4.24 -1.92
N GLY A 154 -16.67 -4.71 -0.81
CA GLY A 154 -15.27 -5.11 -0.76
C GLY A 154 -14.96 -6.25 -1.72
N MET A 155 -13.79 -6.17 -2.36
CA MET A 155 -13.25 -7.26 -3.16
C MET A 155 -12.33 -8.10 -2.30
N ASP A 156 -12.50 -9.42 -2.31
CA ASP A 156 -11.54 -10.35 -1.69
C ASP A 156 -10.34 -10.61 -2.63
N TRP A 157 -9.23 -11.13 -2.09
CA TRP A 157 -8.04 -11.42 -2.90
C TRP A 157 -8.28 -12.43 -4.02
N ALA A 158 -9.14 -13.42 -3.81
CA ALA A 158 -9.42 -14.40 -4.86
C ALA A 158 -10.15 -13.75 -6.04
N GLN A 159 -11.16 -12.91 -5.77
CA GLN A 159 -11.88 -12.12 -6.76
C GLN A 159 -10.95 -11.16 -7.50
N PHE A 160 -10.03 -10.51 -6.78
CA PHE A 160 -9.03 -9.63 -7.39
C PHE A 160 -8.15 -10.41 -8.38
N PHE A 161 -7.52 -11.50 -7.94
CA PHE A 161 -6.63 -12.28 -8.82
C PHE A 161 -7.36 -12.93 -9.98
N ASP A 162 -8.58 -13.41 -9.79
CA ASP A 162 -9.38 -13.98 -10.87
C ASP A 162 -9.72 -12.94 -11.93
N GLN A 163 -10.14 -11.73 -11.53
CA GLN A 163 -10.45 -10.69 -12.52
C GLN A 163 -9.20 -10.19 -13.25
N VAL A 164 -8.07 -10.04 -12.54
CA VAL A 164 -6.79 -9.74 -13.19
C VAL A 164 -6.36 -10.87 -14.13
N TYR A 165 -6.61 -12.13 -13.78
CA TYR A 165 -6.33 -13.27 -14.68
C TYR A 165 -7.22 -13.23 -15.93
N GLU A 166 -8.51 -12.97 -15.78
CA GLU A 166 -9.48 -12.93 -16.90
C GLU A 166 -9.22 -11.79 -17.90
N SER A 167 -8.52 -10.73 -17.49
CA SER A 167 -8.07 -9.66 -18.39
C SER A 167 -6.93 -10.10 -19.33
N LYS A 168 -6.40 -11.31 -19.15
CA LYS A 168 -5.30 -11.93 -19.93
C LYS A 168 -4.06 -11.03 -19.99
N PRO A 169 -3.45 -10.74 -18.83
CA PRO A 169 -2.38 -9.77 -18.75
C PRO A 169 -1.07 -10.31 -19.34
N VAL A 170 -0.27 -9.42 -19.92
CA VAL A 170 1.10 -9.69 -20.39
C VAL A 170 2.15 -9.55 -19.27
N LEU A 171 1.70 -9.56 -18.01
CA LEU A 171 2.56 -9.46 -16.84
C LEU A 171 3.65 -10.54 -16.90
N THR A 172 4.88 -10.11 -16.64
CA THR A 172 6.08 -10.98 -16.54
C THR A 172 6.64 -10.99 -15.11
N LYS A 173 6.21 -10.04 -14.28
CA LYS A 173 6.53 -9.96 -12.86
C LYS A 173 5.27 -9.65 -12.07
N LEU A 174 5.04 -10.45 -11.03
CA LEU A 174 4.01 -10.23 -10.03
C LEU A 174 4.65 -10.43 -8.65
N VAL A 175 4.48 -9.45 -7.77
CA VAL A 175 4.80 -9.55 -6.35
C VAL A 175 3.51 -9.27 -5.59
N ALA A 176 3.08 -10.20 -4.76
CA ALA A 176 1.87 -10.08 -3.95
C ALA A 176 2.09 -10.76 -2.60
N GLY A 177 1.45 -10.20 -1.58
CA GLY A 177 1.58 -10.61 -0.19
C GLY A 177 2.94 -10.27 0.41
N ASN A 178 2.93 -9.76 1.63
CA ASN A 178 4.14 -9.49 2.40
C ASN A 178 4.01 -10.09 3.80
N PRO A 179 4.76 -11.15 4.13
CA PRO A 179 4.75 -11.72 5.47
C PRO A 179 5.28 -10.73 6.52
N ASP A 180 6.15 -9.77 6.16
CA ASP A 180 6.66 -8.77 7.09
C ASP A 180 5.59 -7.77 7.52
N VAL A 181 4.55 -7.51 6.72
CA VAL A 181 3.44 -6.61 7.11
C VAL A 181 2.64 -7.20 8.27
N MET A 182 2.39 -8.52 8.27
CA MET A 182 1.78 -9.22 9.41
C MET A 182 2.65 -9.14 10.66
N ILE A 183 3.96 -9.28 10.49
CA ILE A 183 4.94 -9.29 11.58
C ILE A 183 5.10 -7.89 12.20
N THR A 184 5.06 -6.85 11.38
CA THR A 184 5.14 -5.45 11.86
C THR A 184 3.85 -5.06 12.59
N GLY A 185 2.70 -5.61 12.18
CA GLY A 185 1.47 -5.58 12.97
C GLY A 185 1.67 -6.23 14.34
N CYS A 186 2.21 -7.46 14.40
CA CYS A 186 2.48 -8.17 15.67
C CYS A 186 3.25 -7.34 16.70
N LEU A 187 4.17 -6.47 16.25
CA LEU A 187 4.92 -5.58 17.14
C LEU A 187 4.08 -4.46 17.78
N LYS A 188 2.98 -4.01 17.15
CA LYS A 188 2.08 -3.00 17.73
C LYS A 188 1.17 -3.56 18.84
N GLU A 189 0.82 -4.84 18.82
CA GLU A 189 -0.05 -5.47 19.84
C GLU A 189 0.72 -6.08 21.01
N VAL A 190 1.97 -6.47 20.79
CA VAL A 190 2.89 -6.78 21.87
C VAL A 190 3.43 -5.46 22.39
N GLU A 191 2.64 -4.64 23.11
CA GLU A 191 3.00 -3.44 23.94
C GLU A 191 4.36 -2.72 23.73
N VAL A 192 4.94 -2.74 22.54
CA VAL A 192 6.15 -2.03 22.15
C VAL A 192 5.61 -0.92 21.31
N ILE A 193 5.03 0.03 22.05
CA ILE A 193 4.72 1.34 21.53
C ILE A 193 6.01 1.82 20.83
N PRO A 194 5.98 2.24 19.55
CA PRO A 194 7.13 2.87 18.90
C PRO A 194 7.75 3.98 19.77
N GLU A 195 6.94 4.59 20.64
CA GLU A 195 7.35 5.48 21.71
C GLU A 195 8.41 4.86 22.64
N GLN A 196 8.29 3.59 23.08
CA GLN A 196 9.28 2.87 23.91
C GLN A 196 10.65 2.74 23.24
N ILE A 197 10.68 2.53 21.93
CA ILE A 197 11.92 2.50 21.13
C ILE A 197 12.50 3.91 20.99
N CYS A 198 11.66 4.93 20.84
CA CYS A 198 12.09 6.33 20.89
C CYS A 198 12.63 6.72 22.27
N VAL A 199 12.11 6.14 23.37
CA VAL A 199 12.63 6.44 24.72
C VAL A 199 14.05 5.89 24.92
N LEU A 200 14.49 4.87 24.18
CA LEU A 200 15.89 4.39 24.23
C LEU A 200 16.91 5.51 23.91
N TYR A 201 16.51 6.50 23.11
CA TYR A 201 17.34 7.64 22.72
C TYR A 201 17.03 8.92 23.52
N SER A 202 16.15 8.84 24.52
CA SER A 202 15.83 9.95 25.42
C SER A 202 16.82 10.00 26.58
N ASP A 203 17.32 11.19 26.91
CA ASP A 203 18.17 11.46 28.08
C ASP A 203 17.47 11.16 29.43
N ARG A 204 16.19 10.77 29.40
CA ARG A 204 15.35 10.50 30.59
C ARG A 204 15.26 9.02 30.98
N VAL A 205 15.92 8.12 30.27
CA VAL A 205 15.89 6.67 30.56
C VAL A 205 17.17 6.27 31.28
N THR A 206 17.00 5.57 32.40
CA THR A 206 18.14 5.00 33.14
C THR A 206 18.74 3.82 32.40
N ASP A 207 20.03 3.53 32.61
CA ASP A 207 20.71 2.41 31.97
C ASP A 207 20.01 1.06 32.27
N ASP A 208 19.50 0.88 33.50
CA ASP A 208 18.74 -0.32 33.89
C ASP A 208 17.44 -0.48 33.09
N GLN A 209 16.74 0.62 32.81
CA GLN A 209 15.53 0.60 31.97
C GLN A 209 15.87 0.32 30.49
N ARG A 210 16.99 0.84 30.00
CA ARG A 210 17.48 0.58 28.64
C ARG A 210 17.82 -0.90 28.47
N GLU A 211 18.55 -1.50 29.42
CA GLU A 211 18.88 -2.92 29.41
C GLU A 211 17.63 -3.81 29.49
N ALA A 212 16.64 -3.45 30.32
CA ALA A 212 15.37 -4.18 30.39
C ALA A 212 14.58 -4.16 29.06
N ILE A 213 14.56 -3.03 28.36
CA ILE A 213 13.93 -2.91 27.04
C ILE A 213 14.70 -3.73 25.99
N ILE A 214 16.04 -3.66 25.98
CA ILE A 214 16.88 -4.44 25.06
C ILE A 214 16.70 -5.94 25.29
N SER A 215 16.69 -6.39 26.55
CA SER A 215 16.47 -7.80 26.90
C SER A 215 15.10 -8.28 26.40
N LYS A 216 14.04 -7.49 26.59
CA LYS A 216 12.72 -7.80 26.01
C LYS A 216 12.81 -7.91 24.49
N ILE A 217 13.36 -6.92 23.78
CA ILE A 217 13.50 -6.96 22.31
C ILE A 217 14.24 -8.22 21.85
N GLN A 218 15.29 -8.65 22.58
CA GLN A 218 16.03 -9.88 22.30
C GLN A 218 15.17 -11.14 22.52
N GLU A 219 14.37 -11.19 23.58
CA GLU A 219 13.42 -12.29 23.82
C GLU A 219 12.40 -12.44 22.69
N TRP A 220 11.99 -11.32 22.05
CA TRP A 220 11.05 -11.34 20.91
C TRP A 220 11.73 -11.64 19.57
N LYS A 221 13.05 -11.48 19.47
CA LYS A 221 13.77 -11.66 18.21
C LYS A 221 13.69 -13.11 17.71
N ASP A 222 13.84 -14.08 18.60
CA ASP A 222 13.83 -15.49 18.23
C ASP A 222 12.42 -15.99 17.81
N PRO A 223 11.32 -15.68 18.54
CA PRO A 223 9.96 -15.95 18.08
C PRO A 223 9.63 -15.30 16.73
N LEU A 224 10.02 -14.03 16.54
CA LEU A 224 9.76 -13.32 15.29
C LEU A 224 10.54 -13.91 14.12
N GLU A 225 11.79 -14.31 14.33
CA GLU A 225 12.58 -14.97 13.30
C GLU A 225 12.03 -16.36 12.98
N ASN A 226 11.54 -17.09 13.98
CA ASN A 226 10.86 -18.38 13.77
C ASN A 226 9.56 -18.21 12.97
N ILE A 227 8.78 -17.16 13.25
CA ILE A 227 7.58 -16.83 12.47
C ILE A 227 7.96 -16.41 11.05
N ARG A 228 8.96 -15.53 10.87
CA ARG A 228 9.49 -15.16 9.54
C ARG A 228 9.91 -16.39 8.76
N GLN A 229 10.65 -17.29 9.40
CA GLN A 229 11.16 -18.49 8.78
C GLN A 229 10.03 -19.48 8.43
N ALA A 230 8.99 -19.58 9.26
CA ALA A 230 7.79 -20.37 8.98
C ALA A 230 6.95 -19.79 7.83
N LEU A 231 6.90 -18.46 7.70
CA LEU A 231 6.20 -17.74 6.63
C LEU A 231 7.08 -17.52 5.39
N LYS A 232 8.33 -17.99 5.40
CA LYS A 232 9.27 -17.76 4.31
C LYS A 232 8.81 -18.52 3.06
N GLY A 233 8.47 -17.78 2.03
CA GLY A 233 7.95 -18.35 0.78
C GLY A 233 6.44 -18.58 0.75
N THR A 234 5.71 -18.20 1.80
CA THR A 234 4.25 -18.11 1.73
C THR A 234 3.82 -16.73 1.23
N CYS A 235 2.85 -16.71 0.32
CA CYS A 235 2.17 -15.49 -0.09
C CYS A 235 1.12 -15.18 0.97
N MET A 236 1.45 -14.29 1.92
CA MET A 236 0.52 -13.86 2.96
C MET A 236 -0.28 -12.65 2.45
N LEU A 237 -1.52 -12.91 2.08
CA LEU A 237 -2.43 -11.91 1.53
C LEU A 237 -3.20 -11.24 2.67
N THR A 238 -2.84 -9.99 2.96
CA THR A 238 -3.34 -9.25 4.11
C THR A 238 -4.78 -8.78 3.92
N ARG A 239 -5.60 -8.98 4.95
CA ARG A 239 -6.95 -8.43 5.06
C ARG A 239 -6.98 -7.29 6.05
N SER A 240 -7.84 -6.32 5.81
CA SER A 240 -7.98 -5.16 6.67
C SER A 240 -9.43 -4.73 6.78
N TYR A 241 -9.77 -4.20 7.93
CA TYR A 241 -10.99 -3.44 8.15
C TYR A 241 -10.61 -2.00 8.48
N VAL A 242 -11.60 -1.14 8.47
CA VAL A 242 -11.43 0.25 8.88
C VAL A 242 -12.22 0.42 10.16
N ASP A 243 -11.58 1.07 11.11
CA ASP A 243 -12.21 1.47 12.35
C ASP A 243 -13.15 2.65 12.07
N ASP A 244 -14.46 2.39 12.07
CA ASP A 244 -15.49 3.38 11.72
C ASP A 244 -15.47 4.61 12.64
N GLU A 245 -14.94 4.49 13.86
CA GLU A 245 -14.86 5.59 14.82
C GLU A 245 -13.83 6.64 14.40
N ASN A 246 -12.69 6.19 13.87
CA ASN A 246 -11.52 7.05 13.63
C ASN A 246 -11.03 7.04 12.18
N GLY A 247 -11.72 6.32 11.28
CA GLY A 247 -11.31 6.15 9.87
C GLY A 247 -9.91 5.54 9.73
N THR A 248 -9.46 4.80 10.74
CA THR A 248 -8.11 4.26 10.82
C THR A 248 -8.08 2.85 10.26
N PHE A 249 -7.12 2.63 9.38
CA PHE A 249 -6.84 1.33 8.79
C PHE A 249 -6.29 0.34 9.82
N ARG A 250 -6.90 -0.85 9.93
CA ARG A 250 -6.38 -1.94 10.77
C ARG A 250 -6.31 -3.24 9.99
N ILE A 251 -5.17 -3.92 10.11
CA ILE A 251 -4.98 -5.25 9.52
C ILE A 251 -5.69 -6.28 10.39
N SER A 252 -6.65 -7.01 9.83
CA SER A 252 -7.35 -8.10 10.52
C SER A 252 -6.49 -9.35 10.51
N ARG A 253 -5.75 -9.60 11.59
CA ARG A 253 -4.85 -10.75 11.66
C ARG A 253 -5.58 -12.07 11.73
N GLU A 254 -6.62 -12.13 12.55
CA GLU A 254 -7.45 -13.34 12.71
C GLU A 254 -8.03 -13.73 11.35
N GLN A 255 -8.68 -12.81 10.66
CA GLN A 255 -9.21 -13.10 9.33
C GLN A 255 -8.12 -13.39 8.29
N THR A 256 -6.97 -12.70 8.35
CA THR A 256 -5.84 -13.00 7.45
C THR A 256 -5.34 -14.44 7.65
N LEU A 257 -5.20 -14.90 8.89
CA LEU A 257 -4.75 -16.26 9.21
C LEU A 257 -5.82 -17.31 8.91
N GLU A 258 -7.08 -17.06 9.28
CA GLU A 258 -8.21 -17.94 8.96
C GLU A 258 -8.34 -18.14 7.45
N GLN A 259 -8.21 -17.05 6.69
CA GLN A 259 -8.36 -17.09 5.25
C GLN A 259 -7.14 -17.65 4.54
N HIS A 260 -5.93 -17.45 5.07
CA HIS A 260 -4.72 -18.10 4.54
C HIS A 260 -4.88 -19.63 4.47
N ASN A 261 -5.65 -20.21 5.40
CA ASN A 261 -5.98 -21.63 5.43
C ASN A 261 -7.08 -22.04 4.43
N ARG A 262 -7.69 -21.10 3.70
CA ARG A 262 -8.69 -21.39 2.68
C ARG A 262 -8.02 -21.50 1.30
N ASP A 263 -8.26 -22.62 0.64
CA ASP A 263 -7.63 -22.95 -0.66
C ASP A 263 -7.94 -21.96 -1.80
N ARG A 264 -9.01 -21.15 -1.69
CA ARG A 264 -9.52 -20.33 -2.81
C ARG A 264 -8.54 -19.23 -3.23
N GLU A 265 -8.01 -18.46 -2.28
CA GLU A 265 -7.09 -17.34 -2.58
C GLU A 265 -5.76 -17.85 -3.11
N ALA A 266 -5.24 -18.91 -2.50
CA ALA A 266 -4.05 -19.60 -2.98
C ALA A 266 -4.23 -20.11 -4.42
N GLN A 267 -5.37 -20.73 -4.73
CA GLN A 267 -5.67 -21.20 -6.08
C GLN A 267 -5.75 -20.05 -7.10
N ALA A 268 -6.42 -18.94 -6.77
CA ALA A 268 -6.53 -17.78 -7.64
C ALA A 268 -5.16 -17.13 -7.91
N TYR A 269 -4.36 -16.93 -6.85
CA TYR A 269 -2.98 -16.47 -6.97
C TYR A 269 -2.14 -17.43 -7.83
N HIS A 270 -2.26 -18.74 -7.62
CA HIS A 270 -1.55 -19.74 -8.40
C HIS A 270 -1.92 -19.73 -9.89
N ARG A 271 -3.19 -19.49 -10.25
CA ARG A 271 -3.60 -19.31 -11.65
C ARG A 271 -2.86 -18.15 -12.29
N LEU A 272 -2.91 -16.98 -11.65
CA LEU A 272 -2.29 -15.76 -12.18
C LEU A 272 -0.76 -15.89 -12.26
N ILE A 273 -0.09 -16.33 -11.18
CA ILE A 273 1.39 -16.41 -11.16
C ILE A 273 1.93 -17.42 -12.19
N ASN A 274 1.17 -18.46 -12.53
CA ASN A 274 1.56 -19.40 -13.57
C ASN A 274 1.56 -18.75 -14.97
N VAL A 275 0.56 -17.93 -15.28
CA VAL A 275 0.55 -17.13 -16.52
C VAL A 275 1.73 -16.17 -16.54
N VAL A 276 1.99 -15.48 -15.43
CA VAL A 276 3.13 -14.55 -15.31
C VAL A 276 4.47 -15.25 -15.58
N ARG A 277 4.67 -16.46 -15.04
CA ARG A 277 5.87 -17.27 -15.28
C ARG A 277 5.99 -17.70 -16.74
N GLN A 278 4.89 -18.08 -17.39
CA GLN A 278 4.88 -18.44 -18.81
C GLN A 278 5.26 -17.25 -19.69
N ASN A 279 4.68 -16.07 -19.43
CA ASN A 279 5.00 -14.83 -20.12
C ASN A 279 6.49 -14.48 -19.96
N ALA A 280 7.03 -14.57 -18.74
CA ALA A 280 8.44 -14.29 -18.46
C ALA A 280 9.39 -15.24 -19.23
N ALA A 281 9.07 -16.53 -19.29
CA ALA A 281 9.84 -17.51 -20.05
C ALA A 281 9.82 -17.21 -21.57
N PHE A 282 8.66 -16.82 -22.11
CA PHE A 282 8.53 -16.46 -23.53
C PHE A 282 9.42 -15.27 -23.90
N VAL A 283 9.45 -14.23 -23.06
CA VAL A 283 10.31 -13.05 -23.28
C VAL A 283 11.80 -13.43 -23.25
N GLN A 284 12.21 -14.33 -22.37
CA GLN A 284 13.60 -14.80 -22.31
C GLN A 284 14.02 -15.56 -23.58
N VAL A 285 13.17 -16.46 -24.08
CA VAL A 285 13.44 -17.23 -25.31
C VAL A 285 13.49 -16.32 -26.54
N GLY A 286 12.57 -15.35 -26.63
CA GLY A 286 12.54 -14.38 -27.74
C GLY A 286 13.81 -13.51 -27.83
N ARG A 287 14.40 -13.15 -26.68
CA ARG A 287 15.68 -12.41 -26.65
C ARG A 287 16.85 -13.25 -27.14
N LEU A 288 16.94 -14.50 -26.71
CA LEU A 288 18.04 -15.41 -27.11
C LEU A 288 18.03 -15.75 -28.60
N SER A 289 16.89 -15.65 -29.29
CA SER A 289 16.77 -15.94 -30.72
C SER A 289 17.16 -14.75 -31.63
N LEU A 290 17.28 -13.53 -31.10
CA LEU A 290 17.65 -12.35 -31.87
C LEU A 290 19.15 -12.01 -31.81
N ASP A 291 19.86 -12.64 -30.88
CA ASP A 291 21.29 -12.42 -30.62
C ASP A 291 22.21 -13.52 -31.22
N GLY A 292 21.68 -14.41 -32.08
CA GLY A 292 22.41 -15.51 -32.75
C GLY A 292 22.30 -15.45 -34.27
#